data_AF-A0AAV2CEP4-F1
#
_entry.id   AF-A0AAV2CEP4-F1
#
_cell.length_a   1.000
_cell.length_b   1.000
_cell.length_c   1.000
_cell.angle_alpha   90.00
_cell.angle_beta   90.00
_cell.angle_gamma   90.00
#
_symmetry.space_group_name_H-M   'P 1'
#
loop_
_entity.id
_entity.type
_entity.pdbx_description
1 polymer ?
#
loop_
_entity_poly.entity_id
_entity_poly.type
_entity_poly.pdbx_seq_one_letter_code
_entity_poly.pdbx_strand_id
1 'polypeptide(L)'
;MEKEYVPQLPFPTRLHKDRLETEFAKFMAMLKQVNIRMPFVEALSKMPKYAKFMKDLLTNKRKLGELSTLMLNEECSAILQNKLPEKRKDPGSFTIPCMIGSLL
;
A
#
# COMPACT_ATOMS: atom_id res chain seq x y z
N MET A 1 16.48 -0.20 -45.21
CA MET A 1 15.85 -0.90 -44.07
C MET A 1 15.78 0.08 -42.92
N GLU A 2 14.60 0.64 -42.71
CA GLU A 2 14.33 1.56 -41.60
C GLU A 2 14.31 0.74 -40.31
N LYS A 3 15.15 1.11 -39.32
CA LYS A 3 15.16 0.44 -38.02
C LYS A 3 14.02 1.02 -37.20
N GLU A 4 13.08 0.16 -36.82
CA GLU A 4 11.99 0.51 -35.92
C GLU A 4 12.54 1.09 -34.61
N TYR A 5 12.14 2.32 -34.29
CA TYR A 5 12.55 3.01 -33.07
C TYR A 5 11.76 2.44 -31.89
N VAL A 6 12.44 1.69 -31.02
CA VAL A 6 11.87 1.23 -29.75
C VAL A 6 12.23 2.25 -28.67
N PRO A 7 11.25 3.01 -28.13
CA PRO A 7 11.54 3.96 -27.06
C PRO A 7 12.03 3.20 -25.83
N GLN A 8 13.21 3.58 -25.33
CA GLN A 8 13.70 3.02 -24.07
C GLN A 8 12.84 3.56 -22.94
N LEU A 9 12.12 2.68 -22.25
CA LEU A 9 11.32 3.04 -21.09
C LEU A 9 12.23 3.65 -20.04
N PRO A 10 11.92 4.85 -19.52
CA PRO A 10 12.62 5.34 -18.34
C PRO A 10 12.33 4.30 -17.25
N PHE A 11 13.39 3.68 -16.71
CA PHE A 11 13.33 2.66 -15.65
C PHE A 11 12.88 1.24 -16.09
N PRO A 12 13.64 0.56 -16.97
CA PRO A 12 13.35 -0.81 -17.41
C PRO A 12 13.35 -1.83 -16.25
N THR A 13 14.10 -1.52 -15.17
CA THR A 13 14.20 -2.35 -13.97
C THR A 13 12.88 -2.48 -13.20
N ARG A 14 11.94 -1.52 -13.35
CA ARG A 14 10.62 -1.57 -12.69
C ARG A 14 9.70 -2.67 -13.23
N LEU A 15 10.05 -3.27 -14.37
CA LEU A 15 9.36 -4.41 -14.94
C LEU A 15 9.85 -5.76 -14.39
N HIS A 16 10.89 -5.82 -13.55
CA HIS A 16 11.34 -7.08 -12.90
C HIS A 16 10.41 -7.57 -11.78
N LYS A 17 9.10 -7.37 -11.91
CA LYS A 17 8.08 -7.92 -11.00
C LYS A 17 8.02 -9.45 -11.09
N ASP A 18 8.20 -9.99 -12.28
CA ASP A 18 7.96 -11.41 -12.57
C ASP A 18 8.81 -12.35 -11.70
N ARG A 19 10.07 -11.98 -11.43
CA ARG A 19 10.97 -12.78 -10.59
C ARG A 19 10.51 -12.77 -9.13
N LEU A 20 10.13 -11.60 -8.60
CA LEU A 20 9.66 -11.47 -7.21
C LEU A 20 8.31 -12.18 -7.03
N GLU A 21 7.43 -12.07 -8.00
CA GLU A 21 6.09 -12.67 -7.99
C GLU A 21 6.17 -14.20 -8.09
N THR A 22 7.10 -14.73 -8.89
CA THR A 22 7.41 -16.17 -8.96
C THR A 22 7.95 -16.71 -7.64
N GLU A 23 8.91 -16.00 -7.01
CA GLU A 23 9.46 -16.41 -5.71
C GLU A 23 8.41 -16.32 -4.60
N PHE A 24 7.54 -15.31 -4.62
CA PHE A 24 6.42 -15.18 -3.69
C PHE A 24 5.40 -16.31 -3.87
N ALA A 25 5.07 -16.68 -5.11
CA ALA A 25 4.19 -17.81 -5.40
C ALA A 25 4.75 -19.14 -4.88
N LYS A 26 6.06 -19.38 -5.06
CA LYS A 26 6.75 -20.55 -4.48
C LYS A 26 6.68 -20.56 -2.95
N PHE A 27 6.94 -19.43 -2.31
CA PHE A 27 6.83 -19.28 -0.86
C PHE A 27 5.42 -19.61 -0.34
N MET A 28 4.39 -19.08 -0.99
CA MET A 28 3.00 -19.36 -0.64
C MET A 28 2.63 -20.83 -0.85
N ALA A 29 3.17 -21.48 -1.89
CA ALA A 29 2.99 -22.92 -2.11
C ALA A 29 3.61 -23.75 -0.97
N MET A 30 4.82 -23.39 -0.51
CA MET A 30 5.45 -24.04 0.64
C MET A 30 4.65 -23.84 1.92
N LEU A 31 4.19 -22.61 2.21
CA LEU A 31 3.36 -22.33 3.39
C LEU A 31 2.05 -23.12 3.39
N LYS A 32 1.40 -23.30 2.23
CA LYS A 32 0.18 -24.10 2.12
C LYS A 32 0.40 -25.58 2.46
N GLN A 33 1.61 -26.10 2.23
CA GLN A 33 1.97 -27.48 2.62
C GLN A 33 2.23 -27.60 4.12
N VAL A 34 2.59 -26.50 4.79
CA VAL A 34 2.72 -26.47 6.25
C VAL A 34 1.32 -26.47 6.87
N ASN A 35 0.82 -27.65 7.21
CA ASN A 35 -0.46 -27.79 7.91
C ASN A 35 -0.27 -27.45 9.40
N ILE A 36 -0.43 -26.17 9.76
CA ILE A 36 -0.42 -25.74 11.16
C ILE A 36 -1.78 -26.10 11.78
N ARG A 37 -1.91 -27.33 12.28
CA ARG A 37 -3.03 -27.71 13.17
C ARG A 37 -2.78 -27.17 14.57
N MET A 38 -2.69 -25.86 14.71
CA MET A 38 -2.62 -25.21 16.01
C MET A 38 -4.00 -24.65 16.34
N PRO A 39 -4.58 -25.00 17.50
CA PRO A 39 -5.80 -24.36 17.98
C PRO A 39 -5.65 -22.84 17.95
N PHE A 40 -6.67 -22.14 17.48
CA PHE A 40 -6.64 -20.68 17.35
C PHE A 40 -6.28 -19.97 18.66
N VAL A 41 -6.79 -20.47 19.78
CA VAL A 41 -6.49 -19.96 21.14
C VAL A 41 -5.02 -20.14 21.49
N GLU A 42 -4.41 -21.25 21.09
CA GLU A 42 -3.00 -21.52 21.31
C GLU A 42 -2.13 -20.58 20.47
N ALA A 43 -2.45 -20.39 19.18
CA ALA A 43 -1.77 -19.43 18.32
C ALA A 43 -1.84 -18.00 18.87
N LEU A 44 -3.02 -17.59 19.35
CA LEU A 44 -3.20 -16.29 20.01
C LEU A 44 -2.36 -16.15 21.28
N SER A 45 -2.26 -17.21 22.09
CA SER A 45 -1.46 -17.18 23.32
C SER A 45 0.03 -16.93 23.04
N LYS A 46 0.53 -17.41 21.89
CA LYS A 46 1.91 -17.17 21.43
C LYS A 46 2.10 -15.78 20.81
N MET A 47 1.02 -15.05 20.52
CA MET A 47 1.04 -13.75 19.86
C MET A 47 0.30 -12.69 20.68
N PRO A 48 0.89 -12.15 21.76
CA PRO A 48 0.23 -11.22 22.68
C PRO A 48 -0.37 -9.97 22.00
N LYS A 49 0.30 -9.44 20.97
CA LYS A 49 -0.20 -8.30 20.18
C LYS A 49 -1.50 -8.66 19.44
N TYR A 50 -1.57 -9.85 18.87
CA TYR A 50 -2.75 -10.31 18.12
C TYR A 50 -3.87 -10.73 19.09
N ALA A 51 -3.55 -11.32 20.24
CA ALA A 51 -4.50 -11.57 21.32
C ALA A 51 -5.15 -10.27 21.82
N LYS A 52 -4.34 -9.21 22.04
CA LYS A 52 -4.85 -7.88 22.39
C LYS A 52 -5.74 -7.31 21.29
N PHE A 53 -5.30 -7.38 20.03
CA PHE A 53 -6.09 -6.93 18.88
C PHE A 53 -7.44 -7.65 18.79
N MET A 54 -7.47 -8.98 18.90
CA MET A 54 -8.71 -9.77 18.88
C MET A 54 -9.62 -9.39 20.05
N LYS A 55 -9.05 -9.19 21.25
CA LYS A 55 -9.79 -8.71 22.41
C LYS A 55 -10.41 -7.34 22.16
N ASP A 56 -9.60 -6.39 21.67
CA ASP A 56 -10.03 -5.02 21.36
C ASP A 56 -11.09 -5.01 20.24
N LEU A 57 -10.96 -5.89 19.24
CA LEU A 57 -11.94 -6.05 18.16
C LEU A 57 -13.29 -6.54 18.69
N LEU A 58 -13.27 -7.56 19.56
CA LEU A 58 -14.48 -8.15 20.13
C LEU A 58 -15.17 -7.23 21.13
N THR A 59 -14.42 -6.39 21.86
CA THR A 59 -14.96 -5.41 22.81
C THR A 59 -15.40 -4.13 22.11
N ASN A 60 -14.73 -3.70 21.03
CA ASN A 60 -15.07 -2.49 20.25
C ASN A 60 -16.01 -2.77 19.07
N LYS A 61 -16.88 -3.79 19.11
CA LYS A 61 -17.85 -4.09 18.02
C LYS A 61 -18.65 -2.87 17.51
N ARG A 62 -18.87 -1.85 18.34
CA ARG A 62 -19.50 -0.57 17.95
C ARG A 62 -18.60 0.32 17.08
N LYS A 63 -17.29 0.36 17.33
CA LYS A 63 -16.32 1.18 16.58
C LYS A 63 -15.83 0.55 15.27
N LEU A 64 -15.93 -0.77 15.14
CA LEU A 64 -15.59 -1.43 13.88
C LEU A 64 -16.57 -1.03 12.75
N GLY A 65 -17.85 -0.85 13.10
CA GLY A 65 -18.87 -0.29 12.21
C GLY A 65 -18.61 1.18 11.86
N GLU A 66 -18.09 1.98 12.80
CA GLU A 66 -17.67 3.36 12.55
C GLU A 66 -16.37 3.44 11.72
N LEU A 67 -15.41 2.52 11.92
CA LEU A 67 -14.20 2.39 11.09
C LEU A 67 -14.51 1.97 9.65
N SER A 68 -15.62 1.26 9.40
CA SER A 68 -16.08 0.99 8.04
C SER A 68 -16.68 2.21 7.33
N THR A 69 -17.04 3.26 8.07
CA THR A 69 -17.55 4.53 7.52
C THR A 69 -16.56 5.65 7.80
N LEU A 70 -15.32 5.50 7.33
CA LEU A 70 -14.43 6.66 7.21
C LEU A 70 -14.92 7.52 6.04
N MET A 71 -15.27 8.76 6.32
CA MET A 71 -15.53 9.77 5.29
C MET A 71 -14.23 10.03 4.53
N LEU A 72 -14.08 9.40 3.37
CA LEU A 72 -12.97 9.66 2.47
C LEU A 72 -13.24 10.98 1.74
N ASN A 73 -12.20 11.79 1.57
CA ASN A 73 -12.28 12.88 0.61
C ASN A 73 -12.32 12.30 -0.82
N GLU A 74 -12.76 13.13 -1.76
CA GLU A 74 -12.97 12.73 -3.16
C GLU A 74 -11.69 12.14 -3.79
N GLU A 75 -10.52 12.73 -3.49
CA GLU A 75 -9.22 12.28 -4.01
C GLU A 75 -8.85 10.88 -3.51
N CYS A 76 -8.95 10.62 -2.21
CA CYS A 76 -8.69 9.29 -1.63
C CYS A 76 -9.69 8.25 -2.15
N SER A 77 -10.95 8.63 -2.35
CA SER A 77 -11.97 7.74 -2.88
C SER A 77 -11.68 7.34 -4.34
N ALA A 78 -11.20 8.28 -5.16
CA ALA A 78 -10.83 8.02 -6.55
C ALA A 78 -9.66 7.04 -6.63
N ILE A 79 -8.62 7.22 -5.81
CA ILE A 79 -7.46 6.32 -5.74
C ILE A 79 -7.89 4.89 -5.37
N LEU A 80 -8.69 4.73 -4.32
CA LEU A 80 -9.15 3.41 -3.87
C LEU A 80 -10.04 2.70 -4.89
N GLN A 81 -10.80 3.46 -5.69
CA GLN A 81 -11.62 2.94 -6.76
C GLN A 81 -10.86 2.76 -8.08
N ASN A 82 -9.54 3.02 -8.10
CA ASN A 82 -8.71 3.07 -9.32
C ASN A 82 -9.31 3.98 -10.41
N LYS A 83 -9.97 5.06 -9.98
CA LYS A 83 -10.50 6.12 -10.83
C LYS A 83 -9.51 7.28 -10.88
N LEU A 84 -9.55 8.02 -11.98
CA LEU A 84 -8.78 9.26 -12.08
C LEU A 84 -9.40 10.33 -11.18
N PRO A 85 -8.65 10.96 -10.25
CA PRO A 85 -9.16 12.06 -9.46
C PRO A 85 -9.41 13.29 -10.36
N GLU A 86 -10.39 14.11 -9.97
CA GLU A 86 -10.69 15.36 -10.69
C GLU A 86 -9.47 16.29 -10.64
N LYS A 87 -9.05 16.79 -11.80
CA LYS A 87 -7.90 17.70 -11.90
C LYS A 87 -8.27 19.05 -11.29
N ARG A 88 -7.69 19.38 -10.15
CA ARG A 88 -7.77 20.74 -9.57
C ARG A 88 -7.08 21.74 -10.50
N LYS A 89 -7.60 22.96 -10.54
CA LYS A 89 -6.97 24.07 -11.28
C LYS A 89 -5.56 24.30 -10.73
N ASP A 90 -4.61 24.54 -11.62
CA ASP A 90 -3.27 24.94 -11.24
C ASP A 90 -3.36 26.29 -10.50
N PRO A 91 -2.88 26.39 -9.24
CA PRO A 91 -2.83 27.66 -8.52
C PRO A 91 -1.90 28.69 -9.16
N GLY A 92 -1.13 28.31 -10.19
CA GLY A 92 -0.18 29.17 -10.87
C GLY A 92 1.19 29.16 -10.19
N SER A 93 2.18 29.81 -10.80
CA SER A 93 3.51 29.88 -10.22
C SER A 93 3.51 30.74 -8.96
N PHE A 94 4.05 30.22 -7.86
CA PHE A 94 4.33 30.99 -6.67
C PHE A 94 5.84 31.21 -6.53
N THR A 95 6.23 32.41 -6.10
CA THR A 95 7.64 32.72 -5.78
C THR A 95 7.89 32.36 -4.33
N ILE A 96 8.79 31.39 -4.10
CA ILE A 96 9.31 31.11 -2.76
C ILE A 96 10.52 32.04 -2.55
N PRO A 97 10.47 32.99 -1.60
CA PRO A 97 11.65 33.77 -1.26
C PRO A 97 12.73 32.84 -0.68
N CYS A 98 13.91 32.87 -1.29
CA CYS A 98 15.07 32.10 -0.85
C CYS A 98 16.22 33.06 -0.56
N MET A 99 16.79 33.00 0.65
CA MET A 99 18.09 33.61 0.93
C MET A 99 19.18 32.57 0.69
N ILE A 100 20.07 32.84 -0.26
CA ILE A 100 21.26 32.04 -0.53
C ILE A 100 22.46 32.78 0.03
N GLY A 101 22.97 32.30 1.17
CA GLY A 101 24.17 32.81 1.82
C GLY A 101 23.97 34.16 2.53
N SER A 102 24.45 34.25 3.78
CA SER A 102 24.68 35.55 4.43
C SER A 102 25.81 36.26 3.69
N LEU A 103 25.57 37.49 3.19
CA LEU A 103 26.65 38.41 2.88
C LEU A 103 27.42 38.68 4.18
N LEU A 104 28.54 37.99 4.35
CA LEU A 104 29.64 38.44 5.17
C LEU A 104 30.55 39.33 4.32
#